data_AF-A0A7C7NQR3-F1
#
_entry.id   AF-A0A7C7NQR3-F1
#
_cell.length_a   1.000
_cell.length_b   1.000
_cell.length_c   1.000
_cell.angle_alpha   90.00
_cell.angle_beta   90.00
_cell.angle_gamma   90.00
#
_symmetry.space_group_name_H-M   'P 1'
#
loop_
_entity.id
_entity.type
_entity.pdbx_description
1 polymer ?
#
loop_
_entity_poly.entity_id
_entity_poly.type
_entity_poly.pdbx_seq_one_letter_code
_entity_poly.pdbx_strand_id
1 'polypeptide(L)'
;MPVLLKYHRELHLTEEQKEEIKGEIRLIKEKIIPLDRAIDKLSEKVRHDMLVSDNRLLVEGEMRVLANLKVERSLYNYKCIRDLKRILTKEQFEKLLKLAGY
;
A
#
# COMPACT_ATOMS: atom_id res chain seq x y z
N MET A 1 1.05 -7.22 2.45
CA MET A 1 1.75 -8.15 1.54
C MET A 1 3.14 -8.65 1.99
N PRO A 2 3.99 -7.92 2.73
CA PRO A 2 5.23 -8.51 3.27
C PRO A 2 4.95 -9.76 4.12
N VAL A 3 3.84 -9.73 4.87
CA VAL A 3 3.28 -10.85 5.64
C VAL A 3 2.93 -12.06 4.74
N LEU A 4 2.30 -11.85 3.58
CA LEU A 4 2.00 -12.93 2.62
C LEU A 4 3.25 -13.62 2.10
N LEU A 5 4.28 -12.85 1.75
CA LEU A 5 5.56 -13.38 1.29
C LEU A 5 6.27 -14.17 2.40
N LYS A 6 6.22 -13.64 3.63
CA LYS A 6 6.85 -14.27 4.80
C LYS A 6 6.17 -15.58 5.21
N TYR A 7 4.85 -15.66 5.11
CA TYR A 7 4.06 -16.78 5.64
C TYR A 7 3.35 -17.63 4.57
N HIS A 8 3.74 -17.53 3.29
CA HIS A 8 3.15 -18.30 2.19
C HIS A 8 3.11 -19.82 2.43
N ARG A 9 4.10 -20.38 3.13
CA ARG A 9 4.13 -21.81 3.49
C ARG A 9 3.08 -22.18 4.53
N GLU A 10 2.78 -21.27 5.46
CA GLU A 10 1.82 -21.50 6.54
C GLU A 10 0.37 -21.39 6.06
N LEU A 11 0.15 -20.71 4.93
CA LEU A 11 -1.17 -20.54 4.33
C LEU A 11 -1.57 -21.72 3.43
N HIS A 12 -0.67 -22.68 3.19
CA HIS A 12 -0.92 -23.85 2.33
C HIS A 12 -1.57 -23.48 0.99
N LEU A 13 -1.05 -22.44 0.34
CA LEU A 13 -1.61 -21.91 -0.91
C LEU A 13 -1.50 -22.92 -2.05
N THR A 14 -2.54 -23.01 -2.87
CA THR A 14 -2.51 -23.76 -4.14
C THR A 14 -1.59 -23.06 -5.16
N GLU A 15 -1.18 -23.77 -6.21
CA GLU A 15 -0.37 -23.15 -7.28
C GLU A 15 -1.11 -22.01 -7.98
N GLU A 16 -2.42 -22.13 -8.18
CA GLU A 16 -3.26 -21.07 -8.74
C GLU A 16 -3.28 -19.82 -7.84
N GLN A 17 -3.50 -20.00 -6.54
CA GLN A 17 -3.45 -18.91 -5.56
C GLN A 17 -2.07 -18.22 -5.55
N LYS A 18 -0.99 -18.99 -5.68
CA LYS A 18 0.37 -18.45 -5.74
C LYS A 18 0.59 -17.57 -6.97
N GLU A 19 0.12 -18.00 -8.14
CA GLU A 19 0.23 -17.20 -9.38
C GLU A 19 -0.57 -15.89 -9.29
N GLU A 20 -1.80 -15.94 -8.76
CA GLU A 20 -2.59 -14.72 -8.55
C GLU A 20 -1.90 -13.76 -7.57
N ILE A 21 -1.37 -14.28 -6.46
CA ILE A 21 -0.63 -13.48 -5.46
C ILE A 21 0.65 -12.89 -6.07
N LYS A 22 1.35 -13.59 -6.98
CA LYS A 22 2.52 -13.03 -7.70
C LYS A 22 2.13 -11.80 -8.53
N GLY A 23 0.97 -11.85 -9.20
CA GLY A 23 0.41 -10.70 -9.92
C GLY A 23 0.21 -9.49 -9.01
N GLU A 24 -0.42 -9.71 -7.85
CA GLU A 24 -0.60 -8.67 -6.84
C GLU A 24 0.74 -8.15 -6.28
N ILE A 25 1.73 -9.02 -6.08
CA ILE A 25 3.07 -8.61 -5.63
C ILE A 25 3.75 -7.70 -6.67
N ARG A 26 3.58 -7.98 -7.96
CA ARG A 26 4.10 -7.12 -9.02
C ARG A 26 3.46 -5.73 -8.98
N LEU A 27 2.13 -5.65 -8.83
CA LEU A 27 1.41 -4.38 -8.70
C LEU A 27 1.96 -3.51 -7.56
N ILE A 28 2.28 -4.11 -6.42
CA ILE A 28 2.89 -3.39 -5.29
C ILE A 28 4.22 -2.78 -5.67
N LYS A 29 5.08 -3.58 -6.29
CA LYS A 29 6.43 -3.18 -6.63
C LYS A 29 6.43 -2.05 -7.65
N GLU A 30 5.50 -2.11 -8.61
CA GLU A 30 5.44 -1.18 -9.74
C GLU A 30 4.64 0.09 -9.44
N LYS A 31 3.64 0.03 -8.55
CA LYS A 31 2.74 1.17 -8.28
C LYS A 31 2.84 1.67 -6.85
N ILE A 32 2.70 0.78 -5.87
CA ILE A 32 2.57 1.16 -4.47
C ILE A 32 3.89 1.65 -3.87
N ILE A 33 5.00 0.94 -4.07
CA ILE A 33 6.31 1.34 -3.53
C ILE A 33 6.76 2.70 -4.11
N PRO A 34 6.67 2.95 -5.42
CA PRO A 34 6.95 4.28 -5.97
C PRO A 34 6.04 5.37 -5.41
N LEU A 35 4.74 5.07 -5.23
CA LEU A 35 3.78 6.00 -4.65
C LEU A 35 4.14 6.36 -3.19
N ASP A 36 4.48 5.37 -2.36
CA ASP A 36 4.92 5.58 -0.98
C ASP A 36 6.15 6.50 -0.93
N ARG A 37 7.15 6.23 -1.79
CA ARG A 37 8.34 7.10 -1.90
C ARG A 37 8.00 8.52 -2.35
N ALA A 38 7.02 8.70 -3.24
CA ALA A 38 6.57 10.01 -3.68
C ALA A 38 5.86 10.77 -2.55
N ILE A 39 5.02 10.07 -1.78
CA ILE A 39 4.33 10.61 -0.60
C ILE A 39 5.35 11.05 0.46
N ASP A 40 6.36 10.23 0.75
CA ASP A 40 7.38 10.54 1.77
C ASP A 40 8.17 11.80 1.38
N LYS A 41 8.69 11.83 0.14
CA LYS A 41 9.44 12.98 -0.39
C LYS A 41 8.62 14.27 -0.37
N LEU A 42 7.36 14.22 -0.83
CA LEU A 42 6.49 15.40 -0.83
C LEU A 42 6.09 15.80 0.59
N SER A 43 5.91 14.85 1.50
CA SER A 43 5.62 15.14 2.91
C SER A 43 6.79 15.83 3.62
N GLU A 44 8.02 15.46 3.29
CA GLU A 44 9.22 16.14 3.79
C GLU A 44 9.32 17.56 3.21
N LYS A 45 9.11 17.69 1.89
CA LYS A 45 9.12 18.99 1.21
C LYS A 45 8.08 19.95 1.80
N VAL A 46 6.82 19.53 1.89
CA VAL A 46 5.73 20.34 2.45
C VAL A 46 6.04 20.77 3.88
N ARG A 47 6.58 19.86 4.71
CA ARG A 47 6.99 20.21 6.09
C ARG A 47 8.08 21.27 6.11
N HIS A 48 9.06 21.18 5.21
CA HIS A 48 10.10 22.19 5.09
C HIS A 48 9.51 23.53 4.63
N ASP A 49 8.75 23.53 3.54
CA ASP A 49 8.18 24.74 2.94
C ASP A 49 7.21 25.44 3.89
N MET A 50 6.47 24.71 4.73
CA MET A 50 5.65 25.28 5.81
C MET A 50 6.46 26.07 6.86
N LEU A 51 7.74 25.74 7.06
CA LEU A 51 8.60 26.39 8.05
C LEU A 51 9.36 27.59 7.47
N VAL A 52 9.65 27.58 6.16
CA VAL A 52 10.58 28.54 5.55
C VAL A 52 9.99 29.41 4.44
N SER A 53 8.83 29.04 3.88
CA SER A 53 8.24 29.74 2.73
C SER A 53 7.13 30.69 3.16
N ASP A 54 7.22 31.95 2.74
CA ASP A 54 6.13 32.92 2.86
C ASP A 54 5.04 32.72 1.77
N ASN A 55 5.28 31.84 0.79
CA ASN A 55 4.34 31.56 -0.29
C ASN A 55 3.31 30.51 0.13
N ARG A 56 2.27 30.97 0.82
CA ARG A 56 1.14 30.14 1.27
C ARG A 56 0.46 29.36 0.14
N LEU A 57 0.28 29.96 -1.03
CA LEU A 57 -0.41 29.31 -2.16
C LEU A 57 0.36 28.09 -2.68
N LEU A 58 1.69 28.19 -2.71
CA LEU A 58 2.55 27.06 -3.07
C LEU A 58 2.37 25.91 -2.08
N VAL A 59 2.49 26.20 -0.79
CA VAL A 59 2.36 25.20 0.29
C VAL A 59 0.98 24.52 0.27
N GLU A 60 -0.10 25.30 0.12
CA GLU A 60 -1.46 24.74 0.00
C GLU A 60 -1.63 23.86 -1.24
N GLY A 61 -1.04 24.25 -2.37
CA GLY A 61 -1.04 23.45 -3.60
C GLY A 61 -0.37 22.09 -3.40
N GLU A 62 0.81 22.08 -2.77
CA GLU A 62 1.54 20.85 -2.48
C GLU A 62 0.83 19.95 -1.45
N MET A 63 0.19 20.55 -0.44
CA MET A 63 -0.65 19.81 0.51
C MET A 63 -1.82 19.10 -0.19
N ARG A 64 -2.46 19.74 -1.19
CA ARG A 64 -3.53 19.10 -1.98
C ARG A 64 -3.01 17.92 -2.80
N VAL A 65 -1.85 18.09 -3.45
CA VAL A 65 -1.20 16.98 -4.19
C VAL A 65 -0.89 15.83 -3.23
N LEU A 66 -0.33 16.12 -2.05
CA LEU A 66 -0.03 15.11 -1.05
C LEU A 66 -1.29 14.38 -0.56
N ALA A 67 -2.39 15.10 -0.34
CA ALA A 67 -3.67 14.49 0.03
C ALA A 67 -4.18 13.52 -1.06
N ASN A 68 -4.12 13.93 -2.33
CA ASN A 68 -4.53 13.08 -3.45
C ASN A 68 -3.70 11.79 -3.54
N LEU A 69 -2.38 11.89 -3.38
CA LEU A 69 -1.50 10.72 -3.38
C LEU A 69 -1.82 9.76 -2.22
N LYS A 70 -2.12 10.29 -1.01
CA LYS A 70 -2.53 9.47 0.14
C LYS A 70 -3.88 8.78 -0.06
N VAL A 71 -4.82 9.44 -0.74
CA VAL A 71 -6.10 8.84 -1.13
C VAL A 71 -5.86 7.70 -2.13
N GLU A 72 -5.06 7.94 -3.18
CA GLU A 72 -4.69 6.91 -4.15
C GLU A 72 -4.05 5.69 -3.48
N ARG A 73 -3.14 5.92 -2.52
CA ARG A 73 -2.50 4.87 -1.73
C ARG A 73 -3.50 4.04 -0.93
N SER A 74 -4.52 4.70 -0.37
CA SER A 74 -5.59 4.06 0.39
C SER A 74 -6.50 3.21 -0.51
N LEU A 75 -6.80 3.69 -1.72
CA LEU A 75 -7.54 2.92 -2.72
C LEU A 75 -6.80 1.64 -3.13
N TYR A 76 -5.48 1.73 -3.32
CA TYR A 76 -4.67 0.53 -3.58
C TYR A 76 -4.69 -0.45 -2.41
N ASN A 77 -4.59 0.02 -1.16
CA ASN A 77 -4.73 -0.86 0.01
C ASN A 77 -6.06 -1.58 0.04
N TYR A 78 -7.16 -0.85 -0.18
CA TYR A 78 -8.50 -1.42 -0.20
C TYR A 78 -8.63 -2.47 -1.30
N LYS A 79 -8.15 -2.16 -2.51
CA LYS A 79 -8.11 -3.09 -3.64
C LYS A 79 -7.34 -4.37 -3.27
N CYS A 80 -6.11 -4.26 -2.76
CA CYS A 80 -5.32 -5.42 -2.37
C CYS A 80 -6.02 -6.29 -1.33
N ILE A 81 -6.68 -5.70 -0.32
CA ILE A 81 -7.46 -6.47 0.67
C ILE A 81 -8.60 -7.23 0.00
N ARG A 82 -9.32 -6.58 -0.93
CA ARG A 82 -10.41 -7.20 -1.69
C ARG A 82 -9.91 -8.36 -2.56
N ASP A 83 -8.78 -8.17 -3.23
CA ASP A 83 -8.17 -9.21 -4.07
C ASP A 83 -7.72 -10.40 -3.22
N LEU A 84 -7.13 -10.16 -2.05
CA LEU A 84 -6.77 -11.23 -1.13
C LEU A 84 -7.97 -12.01 -0.58
N LYS A 85 -9.09 -11.31 -0.28
CA LYS A 85 -10.35 -11.98 0.11
C LYS A 85 -10.95 -12.82 -1.02
N ARG A 86 -10.67 -12.46 -2.28
CA ARG A 86 -11.10 -13.22 -3.46
C ARG A 86 -10.23 -14.45 -3.69
N ILE A 87 -8.91 -14.30 -3.52
CA ILE A 87 -7.92 -15.36 -3.80
C ILE A 87 -7.89 -16.41 -2.67
N LEU A 88 -7.97 -15.97 -1.42
CA LEU A 88 -7.83 -16.83 -0.25
C LEU A 88 -9.17 -17.35 0.25
N THR A 89 -9.17 -18.53 0.87
CA THR A 89 -10.32 -18.96 1.68
C THR A 89 -10.48 -18.06 2.91
N LYS A 90 -11.67 -18.08 3.52
CA LYS A 90 -11.93 -17.33 4.75
C LYS A 90 -10.94 -17.66 5.87
N GLU A 91 -10.65 -18.95 6.06
CA GLU A 91 -9.70 -19.44 7.08
C GLU A 91 -8.26 -19.00 6.77
N GLN A 92 -7.84 -19.07 5.50
CA GLN A 92 -6.53 -18.58 5.07
C GLN A 92 -6.40 -17.07 5.29
N PHE A 93 -7.45 -16.30 4.99
CA PHE A 93 -7.46 -14.86 5.20
C PHE A 93 -7.42 -14.49 6.69
N GLU A 94 -8.20 -15.17 7.54
CA GLU A 94 -8.15 -14.98 8.99
C GLU A 94 -6.78 -15.35 9.58
N LYS A 95 -6.18 -16.46 9.11
CA LYS A 95 -4.82 -16.84 9.50
C LYS A 95 -3.80 -15.78 9.08
N LEU A 96 -3.93 -15.23 7.87
CA LEU A 96 -3.08 -14.15 7.39
C LEU A 96 -3.19 -12.88 8.27
N LEU A 97 -4.39 -12.51 8.71
CA LEU A 97 -4.59 -11.37 9.61
C LEU A 97 -3.90 -11.59 10.96
N LYS A 98 -4.09 -12.78 11.57
CA LYS A 98 -3.42 -13.14 12.83
C LYS A 98 -1.89 -13.05 12.72
N LEU A 99 -1.33 -13.54 11.61
CA LEU A 99 0.11 -13.48 11.33
C LEU A 99 0.61 -12.05 11.07
N ALA A 100 -0.27 -11.15 10.66
CA ALA A 100 0.03 -9.73 10.52
C ALA A 100 -0.07 -8.95 11.85
N GLY A 101 -0.55 -9.57 12.93
CA GLY A 101 -0.79 -8.92 14.22
C GLY A 101 -2.15 -8.22 14.34
N TYR A 102 -3.14 -8.64 13.53
CA TYR A 102 -4.52 -8.17 13.56
C TYR A 102 -5.50 -9.24 14.04
#